data_AF-A0A7W9WBW6-F1
#
_entry.id   AF-A0A7W9WBW6-F1
#
_cell.length_a   1.000
_cell.length_b   1.000
_cell.length_c   1.000
_cell.angle_alpha   90.00
_cell.angle_beta   90.00
_cell.angle_gamma   90.00
#
_symmetry.space_group_name_H-M   'P 1'
#
loop_
_entity.id
_entity.type
_entity.pdbx_description
1 polymer ?
#
loop_
_entity_poly.entity_id
_entity_poly.type
_entity_poly.pdbx_seq_one_letter_code
_entity_poly.pdbx_strand_id
1 'polypeptide(L)'
;MRPFLPLLLAVLLTGAARAQQPAAPGIALLVQQLAQAPDPLPELPLKEARRTLPQARQRYQRGLPTGISFYLTARVLNEAATPEPVVVAVDTWQGSHISGRIMRLGPNGLPTPNAPVHLDEAAVLDWIVLRPNGTEEGNFLGKFLDLEERLAALQD
;
A
#
# COMPACT_ATOMS: atom_id res chain seq x y z
N MET A 1 31.34 50.03 30.18
CA MET A 1 32.07 48.85 29.65
C MET A 1 31.02 47.82 29.22
N ARG A 2 31.04 47.43 27.94
CA ARG A 2 30.27 46.31 27.34
C ARG A 2 30.86 44.96 27.81
N PRO A 3 30.09 43.86 27.82
CA PRO A 3 29.84 43.08 26.59
C PRO A 3 28.37 42.63 26.46
N PHE A 4 27.65 42.98 25.39
CA PHE A 4 27.47 42.18 24.17
C PHE A 4 27.58 40.66 24.36
N LEU A 5 26.43 39.99 24.42
CA LEU A 5 26.29 38.54 24.27
C LEU A 5 25.69 38.25 22.87
N PRO A 6 26.28 37.37 22.05
CA PRO A 6 25.83 37.14 20.69
C PRO A 6 24.58 36.24 20.65
N LEU A 7 23.68 36.62 19.75
CA LEU A 7 22.50 35.89 19.30
C LEU A 7 22.95 34.63 18.53
N LEU A 8 22.62 33.43 19.04
CA LEU A 8 22.81 32.16 18.35
C LEU A 8 21.45 31.68 17.84
N LEU A 9 21.20 31.92 16.55
CA LEU A 9 20.03 31.45 15.81
C LEU A 9 20.27 29.99 15.43
N ALA A 10 19.73 29.05 16.20
CA ALA A 10 19.73 27.64 15.82
C ALA A 10 18.54 27.37 14.88
N VAL A 11 18.81 27.29 13.57
CA VAL A 11 17.85 26.80 12.59
C VAL A 11 17.70 25.29 12.80
N LEU A 12 16.63 24.89 13.51
CA LEU A 12 16.21 23.50 13.58
C LEU A 12 15.61 23.12 12.22
N LEU A 13 16.41 22.46 11.38
CA LEU A 13 15.93 21.66 10.26
C LEU A 13 15.13 20.48 10.85
N THR A 14 13.85 20.71 11.14
CA THR A 14 12.89 19.61 11.34
C THR A 14 12.60 18.99 9.97
N GLY A 15 13.55 18.21 9.47
CA GLY A 15 13.21 17.16 8.53
C GLY A 15 12.26 16.23 9.26
N ALA A 16 10.97 16.30 8.95
CA ALA A 16 10.02 15.29 9.37
C ALA A 16 10.45 13.99 8.69
N ALA A 17 11.32 13.23 9.37
CA ALA A 17 11.56 11.84 9.07
C ALA A 17 10.19 11.17 9.16
N ARG A 18 9.57 10.94 8.00
CA ARG A 18 8.32 10.23 7.88
C ARG A 18 8.64 8.80 8.31
N ALA A 19 8.46 8.51 9.60
CA ALA A 19 8.63 7.17 10.12
C ALA A 19 7.68 6.27 9.32
N GLN A 20 8.24 5.45 8.44
CA GLN A 20 7.48 4.43 7.72
C GLN A 20 6.95 3.48 8.78
N GLN A 21 5.68 3.64 9.12
CA GLN A 21 4.96 2.74 10.03
C GLN A 21 5.08 1.32 9.48
N PRO A 22 5.39 0.32 10.33
CA PRO A 22 5.46 -1.06 9.90
C PRO A 22 4.12 -1.42 9.27
N ALA A 23 4.17 -1.96 8.05
CA ALA A 23 2.97 -2.42 7.38
C ALA A 23 2.32 -3.53 8.23
N ALA A 24 1.00 -3.43 8.42
CA ALA A 24 0.26 -4.32 9.29
C ALA A 24 0.32 -5.79 8.80
N PRO A 25 0.08 -6.78 9.68
CA PRO A 25 0.09 -8.21 9.33
C PRO A 25 -0.74 -8.55 8.08
N GLY A 26 -1.87 -7.87 7.86
CA GLY A 26 -2.71 -8.07 6.67
C GLY A 26 -2.01 -7.75 5.35
N ILE A 27 -1.12 -6.75 5.32
CA ILE A 27 -0.30 -6.44 4.13
C ILE A 27 0.75 -7.52 3.90
N ALA A 28 1.35 -8.08 4.96
CA ALA A 28 2.31 -9.18 4.85
C ALA A 28 1.67 -10.41 4.24
N LEU A 29 0.51 -10.80 4.79
CA LEU A 29 -0.26 -11.92 4.28
C LEU A 29 -0.66 -11.71 2.81
N LEU A 30 -1.16 -10.52 2.46
CA LEU A 30 -1.54 -10.24 1.07
C LEU A 30 -0.33 -10.30 0.12
N VAL A 31 0.83 -9.77 0.51
CA VAL A 31 2.06 -9.89 -0.31
C VAL A 31 2.43 -11.36 -0.53
N GLN A 32 2.33 -12.19 0.51
CA GLN A 32 2.60 -13.62 0.42
C GLN A 32 1.59 -14.34 -0.49
N GLN A 33 0.30 -14.08 -0.30
CA GLN A 33 -0.77 -14.70 -1.07
C GLN A 33 -0.68 -14.32 -2.55
N LEU A 34 -0.39 -13.06 -2.88
CA LEU A 34 -0.23 -12.63 -4.28
C LEU A 34 0.98 -13.27 -4.97
N ALA A 35 2.05 -13.56 -4.22
CA ALA A 35 3.21 -14.27 -4.77
C ALA A 35 2.89 -15.73 -5.16
N GLN A 36 1.78 -16.29 -4.66
CA GLN A 36 1.33 -17.66 -4.91
C GLN A 36 -0.05 -17.71 -5.59
N ALA A 37 -0.61 -16.55 -5.94
CA ALA A 37 -1.98 -16.47 -6.40
C ALA A 37 -2.16 -17.12 -7.79
N PRO A 38 -3.32 -17.75 -8.05
CA PRO A 38 -3.65 -18.25 -9.38
C PRO A 38 -3.78 -17.10 -10.38
N ASP A 39 -3.50 -17.39 -11.67
CA ASP A 39 -3.85 -16.53 -12.79
C ASP A 39 -4.87 -17.26 -13.69
N PRO A 40 -6.08 -16.73 -13.89
CA PRO A 40 -6.54 -15.41 -13.47
C PRO A 40 -6.92 -15.30 -11.98
N LEU A 41 -6.81 -14.08 -11.44
CA LEU A 41 -7.34 -13.69 -10.13
C LEU A 41 -8.87 -13.75 -10.11
N PRO A 42 -9.50 -13.94 -8.93
CA PRO A 42 -10.96 -14.06 -8.80
C PRO A 42 -11.68 -12.77 -9.19
N GLU A 43 -12.59 -12.84 -10.16
CA GLU A 43 -13.26 -11.65 -10.73
C GLU A 43 -14.22 -10.93 -9.77
N LEU A 44 -14.90 -11.66 -8.89
CA LEU A 44 -15.90 -11.08 -7.97
C LEU A 44 -15.30 -10.00 -7.04
N PRO A 45 -14.24 -10.27 -6.25
CA PRO A 45 -13.64 -9.23 -5.42
C PRO A 45 -13.05 -8.08 -6.24
N LEU A 46 -12.48 -8.36 -7.42
CA LEU A 46 -11.93 -7.32 -8.30
C LEU A 46 -13.03 -6.39 -8.84
N LYS A 47 -14.20 -6.92 -9.19
CA LYS A 47 -15.33 -6.10 -9.64
C LYS A 47 -15.79 -5.12 -8.55
N GLU A 48 -15.86 -5.59 -7.31
CA GLU A 48 -16.26 -4.75 -6.18
C GLU A 48 -15.20 -3.69 -5.83
N ALA A 49 -13.92 -4.07 -5.90
CA ALA A 49 -12.82 -3.14 -5.74
C ALA A 49 -12.85 -2.03 -6.80
N ARG A 50 -13.01 -2.39 -8.08
CA ARG A 50 -13.15 -1.43 -9.20
C ARG A 50 -14.35 -0.50 -9.01
N ARG A 51 -15.48 -1.03 -8.53
CA ARG A 51 -16.70 -0.24 -8.28
C ARG A 51 -16.47 0.87 -7.25
N THR A 52 -15.64 0.61 -6.24
CA THR A 52 -15.41 1.51 -5.10
C THR A 52 -14.12 2.35 -5.22
N LEU A 53 -13.27 2.04 -6.21
CA LEU A 53 -12.02 2.74 -6.47
C LEU A 53 -12.17 4.26 -6.64
N PRO A 54 -13.17 4.80 -7.39
CA PRO A 54 -13.32 6.25 -7.54
C PRO A 54 -13.53 6.98 -6.20
N GLN A 55 -14.25 6.36 -5.26
CA GLN A 55 -14.47 6.89 -3.92
C GLN A 55 -13.20 6.83 -3.07
N ALA A 56 -12.42 5.76 -3.19
CA ALA A 56 -11.12 5.63 -2.52
C ALA A 56 -10.12 6.69 -3.01
N ARG A 57 -10.03 6.88 -4.34
CA ARG A 57 -9.23 7.94 -4.97
C ARG A 57 -9.64 9.33 -4.50
N GLN A 58 -10.93 9.64 -4.49
CA GLN A 58 -11.42 10.95 -4.02
C GLN A 58 -11.06 11.20 -2.55
N ARG A 59 -11.00 10.16 -1.72
CA ARG A 59 -10.53 10.28 -0.33
C ARG A 59 -9.04 10.54 -0.26
N TYR A 60 -8.24 9.81 -1.04
CA TYR A 60 -6.79 10.06 -1.15
C TYR A 60 -6.50 11.50 -1.57
N GLN A 61 -7.18 12.00 -2.61
CA GLN A 61 -7.00 13.35 -3.16
C GLN A 61 -7.37 14.47 -2.18
N ARG A 62 -8.29 14.21 -1.24
CA ARG A 62 -8.63 15.16 -0.15
C ARG A 62 -7.58 15.20 0.97
N GLY A 63 -6.57 14.34 0.89
CA GLY A 63 -5.61 14.10 1.95
C GLY A 63 -6.11 13.06 2.93
N LEU A 64 -5.17 12.24 3.42
CA LEU A 64 -5.43 11.24 4.44
C LEU A 64 -5.07 11.80 5.83
N PRO A 65 -5.88 11.49 6.86
CA PRO A 65 -5.50 11.75 8.24
C PRO A 65 -4.13 11.16 8.59
N THR A 66 -3.42 11.81 9.52
CA THR A 66 -2.12 11.36 10.00
C THR A 66 -2.16 9.90 10.46
N GLY A 67 -1.15 9.13 10.06
CA GLY A 67 -0.99 7.72 10.44
C GLY A 67 -1.82 6.74 9.59
N ILE A 68 -2.67 7.22 8.68
CA ILE A 68 -3.37 6.37 7.71
C ILE A 68 -2.45 6.14 6.50
N SER A 69 -2.35 4.89 6.08
CA SER A 69 -1.61 4.48 4.88
C SER A 69 -2.57 4.07 3.77
N PHE A 70 -2.17 4.30 2.52
CA PHE A 70 -2.93 3.89 1.34
C PHE A 70 -2.10 2.93 0.51
N TYR A 71 -2.67 1.76 0.22
CA TYR A 71 -2.07 0.75 -0.62
C TYR A 71 -2.97 0.42 -1.79
N LEU A 72 -2.36 -0.12 -2.84
CA LEU A 72 -3.05 -0.65 -4.01
C LEU A 72 -2.56 -2.06 -4.26
N THR A 73 -3.46 -2.95 -4.68
CA THR A 73 -3.05 -4.11 -5.46
C THR A 73 -3.11 -3.72 -6.91
N ALA A 74 -2.02 -3.91 -7.64
CA ALA A 74 -1.94 -3.53 -9.05
C ALA A 74 -1.20 -4.59 -9.87
N ARG A 75 -1.51 -4.66 -11.16
CA ARG A 75 -0.81 -5.51 -12.12
C ARG A 75 0.38 -4.73 -12.70
N VAL A 76 1.59 -5.20 -12.45
CA VAL A 76 2.85 -4.59 -12.92
C VAL A 76 3.59 -5.59 -13.81
N LEU A 77 4.56 -5.12 -14.60
CA LEU A 77 5.45 -6.02 -15.32
C LEU A 77 6.67 -6.35 -14.44
N ASN A 78 6.98 -7.64 -14.31
CA ASN A 78 8.23 -8.08 -13.68
C ASN A 78 9.43 -7.91 -14.63
N GLU A 79 10.63 -8.30 -14.18
CA GLU A 79 11.87 -8.19 -14.96
C GLU A 79 11.83 -8.97 -16.28
N ALA A 80 11.02 -10.03 -16.35
CA ALA A 80 10.79 -10.83 -17.56
C ALA A 80 9.65 -10.30 -18.43
N ALA A 81 9.19 -9.06 -18.19
CA ALA A 81 8.03 -8.44 -18.84
C ALA A 81 6.72 -9.25 -18.72
N THR A 82 6.61 -10.07 -17.68
CA THR A 82 5.40 -10.83 -17.38
C THR A 82 4.53 -10.05 -16.38
N PRO A 83 3.22 -9.91 -16.61
CA PRO A 83 2.34 -9.27 -15.66
C PRO A 83 2.27 -10.05 -14.33
N GLU A 84 2.49 -9.37 -13.20
CA GLU A 84 2.34 -9.92 -11.85
C GLU A 84 1.49 -8.97 -10.98
N PRO A 85 0.61 -9.51 -10.12
CA PRO A 85 -0.07 -8.69 -9.11
C PRO A 85 0.87 -8.39 -7.94
N VAL A 86 0.94 -7.13 -7.53
CA VAL A 86 1.76 -6.69 -6.38
C VAL A 86 0.99 -5.73 -5.49
N VAL A 87 1.39 -5.65 -4.22
CA VAL A 87 0.94 -4.57 -3.32
C VAL A 87 1.87 -3.37 -3.47
N VAL A 88 1.32 -2.18 -3.61
CA VAL A 88 2.01 -0.91 -3.78
C VAL A 88 1.64 0.02 -2.64
N ALA A 89 2.61 0.52 -1.88
CA ALA A 89 2.41 1.68 -1.01
C ALA A 89 2.39 2.95 -1.87
N VAL A 90 1.30 3.70 -1.82
CA VAL A 90 1.10 4.88 -2.68
C VAL A 90 1.88 6.07 -2.12
N ASP A 91 2.75 6.66 -2.95
CA ASP A 91 3.44 7.92 -2.64
C ASP A 91 2.67 9.11 -3.24
N THR A 92 2.20 9.01 -4.49
CA THR A 92 1.39 10.05 -5.15
C THR A 92 0.32 9.46 -6.06
N TRP A 93 -0.77 10.21 -6.23
CA TRP A 93 -1.84 9.90 -7.18
C TRP A 93 -2.37 11.20 -7.78
N GLN A 94 -2.12 11.42 -9.07
CA GLN A 94 -2.49 12.63 -9.80
C GLN A 94 -3.17 12.28 -11.12
N GLY A 95 -4.43 12.69 -11.28
CA GLY A 95 -5.23 12.22 -12.42
C GLY A 95 -5.32 10.69 -12.44
N SER A 96 -4.92 10.09 -13.55
CA SER A 96 -4.81 8.63 -13.72
C SER A 96 -3.45 8.05 -13.33
N HIS A 97 -2.46 8.87 -13.01
CA HIS A 97 -1.08 8.42 -12.78
C HIS A 97 -0.82 8.23 -11.29
N ILE A 98 -0.22 7.09 -10.96
CA ILE A 98 0.13 6.70 -9.60
C ILE A 98 1.64 6.45 -9.54
N SER A 99 2.27 6.95 -8.48
CA SER A 99 3.62 6.53 -8.10
C SER A 99 3.63 5.97 -6.69
N GLY A 100 4.49 5.00 -6.46
CA GLY A 100 4.62 4.35 -5.17
C GLY A 100 5.79 3.41 -5.10
N ARG A 101 5.76 2.55 -4.09
CA ARG A 101 6.77 1.50 -3.90
C ARG A 101 6.11 0.14 -3.73
N ILE A 102 6.63 -0.84 -4.44
CA ILE A 102 6.21 -2.23 -4.32
C ILE A 102 6.59 -2.74 -2.92
N MET A 103 5.62 -3.31 -2.23
CA MET A 103 5.80 -3.97 -0.94
C MET A 103 6.40 -5.35 -1.15
N ARG A 104 7.48 -5.65 -0.43
CA ARG A 104 8.12 -6.98 -0.41
C ARG A 104 8.29 -7.42 1.05
N LEU A 105 8.31 -8.72 1.29
CA LEU A 105 8.64 -9.25 2.62
C LEU A 105 10.13 -9.13 2.87
N GLY A 106 10.50 -8.50 3.99
CA GLY A 106 11.87 -8.49 4.47
C GLY A 106 12.26 -9.80 5.17
N PRO A 107 13.53 -9.96 5.56
CA PRO A 107 14.01 -11.17 6.26
C PRO A 107 13.28 -11.48 7.58
N ASN A 108 12.68 -10.47 8.20
CA ASN A 108 11.89 -10.58 9.42
C ASN A 108 10.40 -10.87 9.16
N GLY A 109 10.01 -11.12 7.92
CA GLY A 109 8.61 -11.35 7.52
C GLY A 109 7.75 -10.08 7.51
N LEU A 110 8.32 -8.90 7.78
CA LEU A 110 7.56 -7.65 7.74
C LEU A 110 7.55 -7.07 6.31
N PRO A 111 6.42 -6.46 5.88
CA PRO A 111 6.37 -5.84 4.56
C PRO A 111 7.14 -4.52 4.58
N THR A 112 8.10 -4.40 3.67
CA THR A 112 8.89 -3.18 3.49
C THR A 112 8.68 -2.62 2.08
N PRO A 113 8.46 -1.31 1.94
CA PRO A 113 8.50 -0.65 0.63
C PRO A 113 9.90 -0.81 0.02
N ASN A 114 9.98 -1.32 -1.21
CA ASN A 114 11.26 -1.60 -1.87
C ASN A 114 11.39 -0.87 -3.22
N ALA A 115 10.96 -1.49 -4.32
CA ALA A 115 11.17 -0.96 -5.66
C ALA A 115 10.16 0.15 -6.00
N PRO A 116 10.59 1.30 -6.55
CA PRO A 116 9.66 2.31 -7.05
C PRO A 116 8.87 1.79 -8.24
N VAL A 117 7.63 2.24 -8.39
CA VAL A 117 6.76 1.90 -9.51
C VAL A 117 5.92 3.09 -9.94
N HIS A 118 5.69 3.18 -11.26
CA HIS A 118 4.74 4.09 -11.88
C HIS A 118 3.70 3.27 -12.62
N LEU A 119 2.43 3.57 -12.40
CA LEU A 119 1.33 2.85 -13.03
C LEU A 119 0.15 3.76 -13.30
N ASP A 120 -0.64 3.39 -14.30
CA ASP A 120 -1.94 4.00 -14.57
C ASP A 120 -3.02 3.37 -13.67
N GLU A 121 -4.05 4.14 -13.33
CA GLU A 121 -5.21 3.69 -12.56
C GLU A 121 -5.89 2.46 -13.17
N ALA A 122 -5.77 2.27 -14.49
CA ALA A 122 -6.25 1.08 -15.20
C ALA A 122 -5.55 -0.23 -14.78
N ALA A 123 -4.33 -0.15 -14.23
CA ALA A 123 -3.59 -1.31 -13.71
C ALA A 123 -4.01 -1.69 -12.28
N VAL A 124 -4.84 -0.88 -11.62
CA VAL A 124 -5.29 -1.12 -10.25
C VAL A 124 -6.33 -2.23 -10.21
N LEU A 125 -6.06 -3.22 -9.37
CA LEU A 125 -6.90 -4.39 -9.12
C LEU A 125 -7.72 -4.22 -7.84
N ASP A 126 -7.12 -3.66 -6.78
CA ASP A 126 -7.75 -3.42 -5.49
C ASP A 126 -7.10 -2.24 -4.75
N TRP A 127 -7.75 -1.75 -3.68
CA TRP A 127 -7.28 -0.64 -2.86
C TRP A 127 -7.45 -0.93 -1.37
N ILE A 128 -6.57 -0.36 -0.54
CA ILE A 128 -6.58 -0.57 0.90
C ILE A 128 -6.30 0.77 1.60
N VAL A 129 -7.18 1.14 2.53
CA VAL A 129 -6.89 2.19 3.51
C VAL A 129 -6.63 1.51 4.84
N LEU A 130 -5.39 1.60 5.31
CA LEU A 130 -4.96 1.02 6.57
C LEU A 130 -4.89 2.10 7.65
N ARG A 131 -5.66 1.91 8.73
CA ARG A 131 -5.64 2.79 9.89
C ARG A 131 -4.56 2.40 10.91
N PRO A 132 -4.13 3.31 11.80
CA PRO A 132 -3.17 3.01 12.86
C PRO A 132 -3.58 1.86 13.79
N ASN A 133 -4.89 1.65 13.99
CA ASN A 133 -5.42 0.57 14.81
C ASN A 133 -5.47 -0.79 14.08
N GLY A 134 -4.91 -0.89 12.87
CA GLY A 134 -4.92 -2.11 12.06
C GLY A 134 -6.21 -2.36 11.28
N THR A 135 -7.22 -1.48 11.38
CA THR A 135 -8.45 -1.64 10.59
C THR A 135 -8.20 -1.32 9.12
N GLU A 136 -8.69 -2.20 8.24
CA GLU A 136 -8.59 -2.07 6.79
C GLU A 136 -9.94 -1.77 6.15
N GLU A 137 -10.00 -0.69 5.38
CA GLU A 137 -11.07 -0.47 4.40
C GLU A 137 -10.63 -0.92 3.01
N GLY A 138 -11.58 -1.38 2.20
CA GLY A 138 -11.26 -2.02 0.92
C GLY A 138 -10.70 -3.42 1.17
N ASN A 139 -9.59 -3.75 0.52
CA ASN A 139 -8.94 -5.07 0.57
C ASN A 139 -9.91 -6.21 0.20
N PHE A 140 -10.70 -6.03 -0.86
CA PHE A 140 -11.68 -7.03 -1.29
C PHE A 140 -11.00 -8.31 -1.76
N LEU A 141 -9.90 -8.20 -2.50
CA LEU A 141 -9.13 -9.34 -2.97
C LEU A 141 -8.46 -10.07 -1.80
N GLY A 142 -7.76 -9.36 -0.91
CA GLY A 142 -7.10 -10.02 0.22
C GLY A 142 -8.07 -10.68 1.19
N LYS A 143 -9.21 -10.03 1.49
CA LYS A 143 -10.26 -10.65 2.32
C LYS A 143 -10.87 -11.89 1.67
N PHE A 144 -10.98 -11.90 0.34
CA PHE A 144 -11.45 -13.07 -0.39
C PHE A 144 -10.42 -14.20 -0.30
N LEU A 145 -9.14 -13.93 -0.55
CA LEU A 145 -8.07 -14.94 -0.47
C LEU A 145 -7.93 -15.53 0.95
N ASP A 146 -7.99 -14.70 1.99
CA ASP A 146 -8.03 -15.16 3.40
C ASP A 146 -9.21 -16.11 3.66
N LEU A 147 -10.40 -15.78 3.15
CA LEU A 147 -11.58 -16.61 3.32
C LEU A 147 -11.45 -17.96 2.62
N GLU A 148 -10.96 -17.99 1.38
CA GLU A 148 -10.76 -19.22 0.61
C GLU A 148 -9.73 -20.14 1.28
N GLU A 149 -8.61 -19.58 1.75
CA GLU A 149 -7.57 -20.33 2.46
C GLU A 149 -8.12 -20.96 3.76
N ARG A 150 -8.90 -20.19 4.52
CA ARG A 150 -9.56 -20.69 5.74
C ARG A 150 -10.62 -21.75 5.45
N LEU A 151 -11.35 -21.63 4.34
CA LEU A 151 -12.34 -22.62 3.95
C LEU A 151 -11.67 -23.94 3.54
N ALA A 152 -10.57 -23.87 2.79
CA ALA A 152 -9.79 -25.05 2.42
C ALA A 152 -9.25 -25.77 3.67
N ALA A 153 -8.71 -25.03 4.64
CA ALA A 153 -8.19 -25.60 5.89
C ALA A 153 -9.26 -26.27 6.79
N LEU A 154 -10.55 -26.03 6.55
CA LEU A 154 -11.66 -26.71 7.26
C LEU A 154 -12.11 -27.99 6.56
N GLN A 155 -11.67 -28.22 5.32
CA GLN A 155 -12.03 -29.38 4.51
C GLN A 155 -10.97 -30.49 4.54
N ASP A 156 -9.77 -30.16 5.05
CA ASP A 156 -8.66 -31.08 5.34
C ASP A 156 -8.76 -31.69 6.75
#